data_AF-A0A242NWP9-F1
#
_entry.id   AF-A0A242NWP9-F1
#
_cell.length_a   1.000
_cell.length_b   1.000
_cell.length_c   1.000
_cell.angle_alpha   90.00
_cell.angle_beta   90.00
_cell.angle_gamma   90.00
#
_symmetry.space_group_name_H-M   'P 1'
#
loop_
_entity.id
_entity.type
_entity.pdbx_description
1 polymer ?
#
loop_
_entity_poly.entity_id
_entity_poly.type
_entity_poly.pdbx_seq_one_letter_code
_entity_poly.pdbx_strand_id
1 'polypeptide(L)' 'MTPRISIAISEPYVTVDEFARVSGMNPRTVKKYISEGKLPIRKKQITGNYDRSTTFINMVALTLEGAKAFNPELNIKEE' A
#
# COMPACT_ATOMS: atom_id res chain seq x y z
N MET A 1 -7.45 30.09 2.28
CA MET A 1 -7.67 29.20 3.43
C MET A 1 -7.30 27.80 2.98
N THR A 2 -6.21 27.23 3.49
CA THR A 2 -5.81 25.86 3.13
C THR A 2 -6.61 24.87 3.98
N PRO A 3 -7.36 23.93 3.37
CA PRO A 3 -8.10 22.94 4.12
C PRO A 3 -7.12 21.99 4.81
N ARG A 4 -7.30 21.78 6.12
CA ARG A 4 -6.55 20.76 6.88
C ARG A 4 -7.30 19.43 6.80
N ILE A 5 -6.65 18.42 6.25
CA ILE A 5 -7.18 17.06 6.13
C ILE A 5 -6.39 16.16 7.09
N SER A 6 -7.11 15.40 7.93
CA SER A 6 -6.53 14.37 8.78
C SER A 6 -6.94 13.00 8.24
N ILE A 7 -5.97 12.13 7.97
CA ILE A 7 -6.20 10.78 7.44
C ILE A 7 -5.72 9.78 8.48
N ALA A 8 -6.63 8.97 9.01
CA ALA A 8 -6.31 7.85 9.88
C ALA A 8 -6.22 6.56 9.06
N ILE A 9 -5.07 5.88 9.09
CA ILE A 9 -4.85 4.60 8.42
C ILE A 9 -4.81 3.53 9.49
N SER A 10 -5.86 2.72 9.60
CA SER A 10 -5.97 1.66 10.61
C SER A 10 -4.98 0.52 10.36
N GLU A 11 -4.77 0.16 9.10
CA GLU A 11 -3.96 -0.98 8.69
C GLU A 11 -2.90 -0.53 7.67
N PRO A 12 -1.69 -0.17 8.10
CA PRO A 12 -0.65 0.35 7.21
C PRO A 12 -0.14 -0.70 6.21
N TYR A 13 -0.27 -1.99 6.58
CA TYR A 13 0.10 -3.13 5.75
C TYR A 13 -1.03 -4.16 5.73
N VAL A 14 -1.41 -4.57 4.53
CA VAL A 14 -2.47 -5.59 4.33
C VAL A 14 -1.93 -6.73 3.48
N THR A 15 -2.52 -7.91 3.62
CA THR A 15 -2.18 -9.05 2.75
C THR A 15 -2.76 -8.85 1.35
N VAL A 16 -2.27 -9.66 0.39
CA VAL A 16 -2.81 -9.67 -0.97
C VAL A 16 -4.31 -9.98 -1.00
N ASP A 17 -4.75 -10.93 -0.19
CA ASP A 17 -6.15 -11.37 -0.17
C ASP A 17 -7.05 -10.29 0.44
N GLU A 18 -6.58 -9.62 1.50
CA GLU A 18 -7.31 -8.52 2.11
C GLU A 18 -7.40 -7.31 1.17
N PHE A 19 -6.30 -6.95 0.52
CA PHE A 19 -6.31 -5.90 -0.50
C PHE A 19 -7.21 -6.24 -1.67
N ALA A 20 -7.20 -7.48 -2.15
CA ALA A 20 -8.08 -7.95 -3.21
C ALA A 20 -9.56 -7.82 -2.81
N ARG A 21 -9.90 -8.16 -1.55
CA ARG A 21 -11.24 -7.99 -0.98
C ARG A 21 -11.67 -6.53 -0.98
N VAL A 22 -10.83 -5.63 -0.46
CA VAL A 22 -11.15 -4.19 -0.33
C VAL A 22 -11.24 -3.50 -1.68
N SER A 23 -10.31 -3.80 -2.59
CA SER A 23 -10.26 -3.20 -3.92
C SER A 23 -11.24 -3.81 -4.93
N GLY A 24 -11.87 -4.94 -4.59
CA GLY A 24 -12.70 -5.72 -5.51
C GLY A 24 -11.92 -6.40 -6.64
N MET A 25 -10.57 -6.40 -6.58
CA MET A 25 -9.74 -7.04 -7.60
C MET A 25 -9.60 -8.55 -7.37
N ASN A 26 -9.43 -9.31 -8.45
CA ASN A 26 -9.06 -10.71 -8.33
C ASN A 26 -7.66 -10.83 -7.69
N PRO A 27 -7.46 -11.68 -6.65
CA PRO A 27 -6.15 -11.88 -6.01
C PRO A 27 -5.03 -12.21 -7.00
N ARG A 28 -5.34 -12.93 -8.09
CA ARG A 28 -4.36 -13.24 -9.15
C ARG A 28 -3.89 -11.98 -9.88
N THR A 29 -4.80 -11.05 -10.14
CA THR A 29 -4.48 -9.75 -10.74
C THR A 29 -3.63 -8.91 -9.79
N VAL A 30 -3.95 -8.90 -8.49
CA VAL A 30 -3.13 -8.21 -7.49
C VAL A 30 -1.70 -8.77 -7.45
N LYS A 31 -1.53 -10.10 -7.44
CA LYS A 31 -0.20 -10.74 -7.52
C LYS A 31 0.55 -10.36 -8.80
N LYS A 32 -0.15 -10.29 -9.93
CA LYS A 32 0.42 -9.84 -11.20
C LYS A 32 0.91 -8.39 -11.10
N TYR A 33 0.11 -7.47 -10.56
CA TYR A 33 0.50 -6.07 -10.38
C TYR A 33 1.68 -5.90 -9.42
N ILE A 34 1.76 -6.72 -8.38
CA ILE A 34 2.94 -6.77 -7.51
C ILE A 34 4.18 -7.20 -8.30
N SER A 35 4.08 -8.27 -9.10
CA SER A 35 5.21 -8.73 -9.91
C SER A 35 5.65 -7.72 -10.98
N GLU A 36 4.70 -6.91 -11.47
CA GLU A 36 4.95 -5.82 -12.41
C GLU A 36 5.45 -4.53 -11.71
N GLY A 37 5.57 -4.52 -10.38
CA GLY A 37 6.03 -3.36 -9.60
C GLY A 37 5.01 -2.21 -9.50
N LYS A 38 3.74 -2.46 -9.82
CA LYS A 38 2.66 -1.45 -9.81
C LYS A 38 2.04 -1.21 -8.45
N LEU A 39 2.31 -2.08 -7.47
CA LEU A 39 1.81 -1.94 -6.11
C LEU A 39 2.99 -1.83 -5.13
N PRO A 40 2.97 -0.86 -4.20
CA PRO A 40 4.02 -0.74 -3.20
C PRO A 40 3.89 -1.89 -2.19
N ILE A 41 4.97 -2.66 -2.03
CA ILE A 41 5.02 -3.77 -1.09
C ILE A 41 6.08 -3.55 -0.01
N ARG A 42 5.84 -4.13 1.16
CA ARG A 42 6.88 -4.27 2.18
C ARG A 42 8.00 -5.13 1.60
N LYS A 43 9.26 -4.69 1.75
CA LYS A 43 10.42 -5.47 1.33
C LYS A 43 10.37 -6.86 1.97
N LYS A 44 10.42 -7.88 1.13
CA LYS A 44 10.46 -9.26 1.59
C LYS A 44 11.83 -9.57 2.17
N GLN A 45 11.86 -10.23 3.32
CA GLN A 45 13.08 -10.80 3.86
C GLN A 45 13.20 -12.21 3.31
N ILE A 46 14.04 -12.37 2.27
CA ILE A 46 14.31 -13.66 1.67
C ILE A 46 15.43 -14.32 2.49
N THR A 47 15.13 -15.43 3.15
CA THR A 47 16.14 -16.27 3.81
C THR A 47 16.35 -17.53 2.97
N GLY A 48 17.50 -17.62 2.30
CA GLY A 48 17.87 -18.75 1.45
C GLY A 48 17.29 -18.70 0.02
N ASN A 49 17.22 -19.85 -0.65
CA ASN A 49 16.85 -19.96 -2.06
C ASN A 49 15.33 -19.91 -2.34
N TYR A 50 14.48 -19.90 -1.32
CA TYR A 50 13.03 -19.90 -1.46
C TYR A 50 12.39 -18.79 -0.65
N ASP A 51 11.68 -17.90 -1.34
CA ASP A 51 10.86 -16.87 -0.72
C ASP A 51 9.47 -17.42 -0.38
N ARG A 52 9.30 -17.88 0.87
CA ARG A 52 7.99 -18.27 1.44
C ARG A 52 7.33 -17.14 2.22
N SER A 53 7.86 -15.92 2.15
CA SER A 53 7.38 -14.82 2.98
C SER A 53 6.05 -14.27 2.46
N THR A 54 5.15 -13.96 3.40
CA THR A 54 3.84 -13.36 3.08
C THR A 54 4.07 -11.96 2.50
N THR A 55 3.42 -11.67 1.38
CA THR A 55 3.52 -10.37 0.73
C THR A 55 2.55 -9.40 1.38
N PHE A 56 3.06 -8.28 1.85
CA PHE A 56 2.27 -7.21 2.43
C PHE A 56 2.31 -5.98 1.52
N ILE A 57 1.13 -5.43 1.21
CA ILE A 57 0.96 -4.21 0.42
C ILE A 57 0.95 -3.02 1.38
N ASN A 58 1.68 -1.95 1.02
CA ASN A 58 1.79 -0.73 1.83
C ASN A 58 0.64 0.23 1.48
N MET A 59 -0.36 0.31 2.37
CA MET A 59 -1.53 1.16 2.18
C MET A 59 -1.22 2.65 2.37
N VAL A 60 -0.21 2.97 3.18
CA VAL A 60 0.22 4.35 3.43
C VAL A 60 0.76 4.98 2.15
N ALA A 61 1.59 4.23 1.41
CA ALA A 61 2.14 4.70 0.14
C ALA A 61 1.04 5.00 -0.89
N LEU A 62 0.05 4.11 -1.02
CA LEU A 62 -1.09 4.28 -1.93
C LEU A 62 -1.97 5.48 -1.53
N THR A 63 -2.23 5.63 -0.23
CA THR A 63 -3.05 6.74 0.28
C THR A 63 -2.36 8.08 0.07
N LEU A 64 -1.04 8.14 0.31
CA LEU A 64 -0.24 9.33 0.06
C LEU A 64 -0.15 9.67 -1.43
N GLU A 65 -0.02 8.67 -2.30
CA GLU A 65 -0.05 8.86 -3.76
C GLU A 65 -1.38 9.49 -4.21
N GLY A 66 -2.51 8.92 -3.78
CA GLY A 66 -3.82 9.47 -4.10
C GLY A 66 -4.04 10.87 -3.52
N ALA A 67 -3.58 11.10 -2.29
CA ALA A 67 -3.69 12.41 -1.66
C ALA A 67 -2.83 13.48 -2.38
N LYS A 68 -1.61 13.12 -2.82
CA LYS A 68 -0.76 14.00 -3.65
C LYS A 68 -1.41 14.33 -5.00
N ALA A 69 -2.12 13.37 -5.60
CA ALA A 69 -2.86 13.61 -6.85
C ALA A 69 -4.04 14.58 -6.66
N PHE A 70 -4.59 14.68 -5.44
CA PHE A 70 -5.67 15.60 -5.12
C PHE A 70 -5.20 17.03 -4.84
N ASN A 71 -4.10 17.24 -4.07
CA ASN A 71 -3.51 18.56 -3.83
C ASN A 71 -2.10 18.47 -3.17
N PRO A 72 -1.17 19.43 -3.36
CA PRO A 72 0.25 19.26 -3.06
C PRO A 72 0.67 19.53 -1.60
N GLU A 73 -0.16 20.16 -0.76
CA GLU A 73 0.21 20.50 0.62
C GLU A 73 -0.32 19.49 1.64
N LEU A 74 0.32 18.31 1.69
CA LEU A 74 0.10 17.34 2.76
C LEU A 74 1.27 17.42 3.74
N ASN A 75 0.98 17.84 4.96
CA ASN A 75 1.97 17.90 6.04
C ASN A 75 1.89 16.61 6.87
N ILE A 76 2.88 15.72 6.72
CA ILE A 76 2.99 14.50 7.51
C ILE A 76 3.71 14.88 8.80
N LYS A 77 3.01 14.83 9.93
CA LYS A 77 3.64 14.92 11.24
C LYS A 77 4.00 13.52 11.70
N GLU A 78 5.28 13.25 11.86
CA GLU A 78 5.78 12.15 12.67
C GLU A 78 5.85 12.71 14.10
N GLU A 79 5.08 12.12 15.03
CA GLU A 79 5.19 12.41 16.48
C GLU A 79 6.48 11.81 17.06
#